data_AF-A0A5D0URV0-F1
#
_entry.id   AF-A0A5D0URV0-F1
#
_cell.length_a   1.000
_cell.length_b   1.000
_cell.length_c   1.000
_cell.angle_alpha   90.00
_cell.angle_beta   90.00
_cell.angle_gamma   90.00
#
_symmetry.space_group_name_H-M   'P 1'
#
loop_
_entity.id
_entity.type
_entity.pdbx_description
1 polymer ?
#
loop_
_entity_poly.entity_id
_entity_poly.type
_entity_poly.pdbx_seq_one_letter_code
_entity_poly.pdbx_strand_id
1 'polypeptide(L)'
;MTQMHYARHRWARLVTRLAVVVLLATGGLVTDLASTATTHPAYAHAYLLETSPVDGEVLASPPAEVRLRFDDAVSFNERSIQLLDTNAKKLAIGTPGHLDGKANTARVSLPTDLTEGTYVLAWRVTSADSHVVSGAFSFSIGHPSATAAPVEQDADRAVLVVDAVGRALAFLGVALALGGALFVAVLWPAGRTDRRGRRIVWSGFGVLTAGTVVVLLVQGPYAAGTSLAGVFDPDLLGAALSTRLGHALLARLVIVLALGVAFGIAVRPNSPSPSAPAATAGAGATRRIVLPAVAAVGAVALTLTWALADHAQTGVQTWLAVPATSLHLLAMALWLGGLITLAICVLIPTGRRETSKVITLEPALPRFSRLAQVCFAVVAATGVYLSWRQVGTWAAVGATDFGRLLLGKLAVVLAVVGLAAGARRFVRRRGREPLGLDAAPAAAVRWLRRSVVGEILLGVAVVSITAVLVNTAPARTSYAPPVHTTVPIPAAAAGSAAGLRDSSVEVKIEPARSGSNVADIYLTGPDGSLVAVPEISGQLESPDREVPALPITVTAAEPGHYVANSMSIPFPGVWVLRLDIRVSDFDETPVRVQFTAR
;
A
#
# COMPACT_ATOMS: atom_id res chain seq x y z
N MET A 1 18.98 -7.80 53.13
CA MET A 1 19.78 -7.96 51.89
C MET A 1 19.08 -8.77 50.77
N THR A 2 18.08 -9.60 51.08
CA THR A 2 17.39 -10.54 50.17
C THR A 2 16.40 -9.89 49.20
N GLN A 3 15.63 -8.87 49.60
CA GLN A 3 14.64 -8.18 48.76
C GLN A 3 15.24 -7.42 47.55
N MET A 4 16.41 -6.79 47.71
CA MET A 4 17.08 -6.06 46.62
C MET A 4 17.71 -6.98 45.56
N HIS A 5 18.22 -8.15 45.96
CA HIS A 5 18.71 -9.16 45.02
C HIS A 5 17.56 -9.77 44.22
N TYR A 6 16.41 -10.00 44.86
CA TYR A 6 15.21 -10.51 44.20
C TYR A 6 14.67 -9.55 43.14
N ALA A 7 14.60 -8.25 43.44
CA ALA A 7 14.16 -7.23 42.48
C ALA A 7 15.09 -7.14 41.26
N ARG A 8 16.42 -7.24 41.43
CA ARG A 8 17.40 -7.15 40.35
C ARG A 8 17.34 -8.34 39.38
N HIS A 9 17.18 -9.56 39.88
CA HIS A 9 16.99 -10.73 39.02
C HIS A 9 15.67 -10.70 38.24
N ARG A 10 14.64 -10.01 38.74
CA ARG A 10 13.38 -9.81 37.99
C ARG A 10 13.57 -8.89 36.78
N TRP A 11 14.42 -7.87 36.89
CA TRP A 11 14.68 -6.92 35.79
C TRP A 11 15.47 -7.55 34.64
N ALA A 12 16.55 -8.26 34.94
CA ALA A 12 17.32 -8.97 33.93
C ALA A 12 16.43 -9.99 33.19
N ARG A 13 15.63 -10.77 33.94
CA ARG A 13 14.65 -11.71 33.37
C ARG A 13 13.60 -11.01 32.50
N LEU A 14 13.09 -9.85 32.90
CA LEU A 14 12.12 -9.09 32.10
C LEU A 14 12.74 -8.58 30.79
N VAL A 15 13.96 -8.04 30.82
CA VAL A 15 14.64 -7.56 29.61
C VAL A 15 14.96 -8.71 28.66
N THR A 16 15.43 -9.85 29.18
CA THR A 16 15.61 -11.06 28.35
C THR A 16 14.29 -11.53 27.74
N ARG A 17 13.19 -11.52 28.49
CA ARG A 17 11.85 -11.84 27.95
C ARG A 17 11.42 -10.86 26.86
N LEU A 18 11.65 -9.56 27.03
CA LEU A 18 11.36 -8.55 26.00
C LEU A 18 12.20 -8.79 24.73
N ALA A 19 13.49 -9.10 24.88
CA ALA A 19 14.36 -9.44 23.76
C ALA A 19 13.85 -10.68 23.01
N VAL A 20 13.46 -11.73 23.74
CA VAL A 20 12.85 -12.93 23.16
C VAL A 20 11.54 -12.60 22.45
N VAL A 21 10.65 -11.80 23.05
CA VAL A 21 9.37 -11.40 22.42
C VAL A 21 9.61 -10.62 21.14
N VAL A 22 10.53 -9.64 21.15
CA VAL A 22 10.89 -8.88 19.94
C VAL A 22 11.49 -9.81 18.89
N LEU A 23 12.39 -10.71 19.26
CA LEU A 23 13.00 -11.67 18.33
C LEU A 23 11.99 -12.66 17.78
N LEU A 24 11.06 -13.16 18.59
CA LEU A 24 10.00 -14.07 18.14
C LEU A 24 8.98 -13.36 17.24
N ALA A 25 8.57 -12.14 17.57
CA ALA A 25 7.69 -11.34 16.71
C ALA A 25 8.37 -11.00 15.37
N THR A 26 9.65 -10.62 15.42
CA THR A 26 10.46 -10.36 14.22
C THR A 26 10.67 -11.64 13.42
N GLY A 27 10.99 -12.74 14.10
CA GLY A 27 11.16 -14.06 13.51
C GLY A 27 9.89 -14.53 12.82
N GLY A 28 8.73 -14.41 13.47
CA GLY A 28 7.41 -14.70 12.90
C GLY A 28 7.11 -13.89 11.64
N LEU A 29 7.35 -12.56 11.68
CA LEU A 29 7.21 -11.68 10.53
C LEU A 29 8.13 -12.06 9.35
N VAL A 30 9.34 -12.53 9.65
CA VAL A 30 10.33 -12.94 8.64
C VAL A 30 10.09 -14.37 8.13
N THR A 31 9.54 -15.27 8.95
CA THR A 31 9.17 -16.62 8.50
C THR A 31 7.93 -16.59 7.63
N ASP A 32 6.94 -15.73 7.94
CA ASP A 32 5.77 -15.49 7.09
C ASP A 32 6.18 -14.98 5.69
N LEU A 33 7.23 -14.14 5.64
CA LEU A 33 7.89 -13.67 4.41
C LEU A 33 8.55 -14.80 3.61
N ALA A 34 9.14 -15.80 4.26
CA ALA A 34 9.83 -16.90 3.58
C ALA A 34 8.86 -17.95 3.00
N SER A 35 7.70 -18.15 3.62
CA SER A 35 6.70 -19.12 3.16
C SER A 35 5.99 -18.74 1.85
N THR A 36 6.15 -17.50 1.39
CA THR A 36 5.39 -16.97 0.23
C THR A 36 6.27 -16.43 -0.87
N ALA A 37 7.56 -16.78 -0.89
CA ALA A 37 8.45 -16.49 -2.02
C ALA A 37 8.05 -17.39 -3.21
N THR A 38 6.97 -17.02 -3.90
CA THR A 38 6.55 -17.64 -5.14
C THR A 38 7.61 -17.38 -6.22
N THR A 39 7.90 -18.38 -7.04
CA THR A 39 8.87 -18.33 -8.15
C THR A 39 8.37 -17.54 -9.37
N HIS A 40 7.17 -16.95 -9.31
CA HIS A 40 6.60 -16.12 -10.37
C HIS A 40 6.69 -14.64 -10.01
N PRO A 41 6.79 -13.72 -10.98
CA PRO A 41 6.59 -12.30 -10.73
C PRO A 41 5.17 -12.08 -10.21
N ALA A 42 5.01 -12.03 -8.88
CA ALA A 42 3.76 -11.65 -8.25
C ALA A 42 3.54 -10.16 -8.56
N TYR A 43 2.48 -9.89 -9.32
CA TYR A 43 1.96 -8.53 -9.42
C TYR A 43 1.50 -8.07 -8.03
N ALA A 44 1.41 -6.75 -7.83
CA ALA A 44 0.96 -6.25 -6.54
C ALA A 44 -0.45 -6.74 -6.21
N HIS A 45 -1.34 -6.81 -7.20
CA HIS A 45 -2.71 -7.24 -7.03
C HIS A 45 -2.94 -8.63 -7.61
N ALA A 46 -3.84 -9.39 -6.99
CA ALA A 46 -4.32 -10.65 -7.54
C ALA A 46 -5.26 -10.35 -8.72
N TYR A 47 -4.93 -10.91 -9.89
CA TYR A 47 -5.74 -10.83 -11.09
C TYR A 47 -6.50 -12.13 -11.31
N LEU A 48 -7.76 -12.02 -11.68
CA LEU A 48 -8.59 -13.17 -12.07
C LEU A 48 -8.08 -13.68 -13.41
N LEU A 49 -7.75 -14.96 -13.49
CA LEU A 49 -7.22 -15.62 -14.68
C LEU A 49 -8.26 -16.47 -15.40
N GLU A 50 -9.08 -17.17 -14.63
CA GLU A 50 -10.10 -18.08 -15.16
C GLU A 50 -11.36 -18.01 -14.31
N THR A 51 -12.49 -18.15 -14.99
CA THR A 51 -13.79 -18.38 -14.39
C THR A 51 -14.40 -19.65 -14.98
N SER A 52 -15.14 -20.37 -14.17
CA SER A 52 -16.05 -21.42 -14.62
C SER A 52 -17.36 -21.20 -13.86
N PRO A 53 -18.46 -20.81 -14.53
CA PRO A 53 -18.61 -20.58 -15.97
C PRO A 53 -17.71 -19.47 -16.52
N VAL A 54 -17.42 -19.52 -17.82
CA VAL A 54 -16.68 -18.46 -18.53
C VAL A 54 -17.54 -17.20 -18.57
N ASP A 55 -16.92 -16.01 -18.51
CA ASP A 55 -17.65 -14.75 -18.64
C ASP A 55 -18.43 -14.70 -19.96
N GLY A 56 -19.73 -14.40 -19.88
CA GLY A 56 -20.68 -14.41 -20.99
C GLY A 56 -21.18 -15.80 -21.41
N GLU A 57 -20.76 -16.88 -20.76
CA GLU A 57 -21.16 -18.25 -21.15
C GLU A 57 -22.68 -18.46 -21.01
N VAL A 58 -23.28 -19.11 -22.01
CA VAL A 58 -24.69 -19.53 -21.99
C VAL A 58 -24.75 -21.03 -21.74
N LEU A 59 -25.21 -21.41 -20.56
CA LEU A 59 -25.30 -22.78 -20.09
C LEU A 59 -26.67 -23.38 -20.42
N ALA A 60 -26.69 -24.67 -20.79
CA ALA A 60 -27.93 -25.40 -21.01
C ALA A 60 -28.68 -25.71 -19.69
N SER A 61 -27.96 -25.77 -18.56
CA SER A 61 -28.52 -26.06 -17.24
C SER A 61 -27.78 -25.29 -16.14
N PRO A 62 -28.42 -25.09 -14.97
CA PRO A 62 -27.77 -24.43 -13.83
C PRO A 62 -26.48 -25.14 -13.39
N PRO A 63 -25.36 -24.42 -13.23
CA PRO A 63 -24.12 -24.99 -12.71
C PRO A 63 -24.22 -25.19 -11.19
N ALA A 64 -23.66 -26.29 -10.68
CA ALA A 64 -23.67 -26.58 -9.25
C ALA A 64 -22.77 -25.63 -8.43
N GLU A 65 -21.74 -25.09 -9.05
CA GLU A 65 -20.79 -24.17 -8.42
C GLU A 65 -20.14 -23.23 -9.43
N VAL A 66 -19.55 -22.16 -8.91
CA VAL A 66 -18.68 -21.25 -9.64
C VAL A 66 -17.26 -21.40 -9.10
N ARG A 67 -16.28 -21.41 -10.00
CA ARG A 67 -14.85 -21.47 -9.70
C ARG A 67 -14.13 -20.26 -10.27
N LEU A 68 -13.22 -19.69 -9.48
CA LEU A 68 -12.37 -18.57 -9.81
C LEU A 68 -10.91 -18.97 -9.59
N ARG A 69 -10.02 -18.64 -10.53
CA ARG A 69 -8.58 -18.83 -10.38
C ARG A 69 -7.87 -17.48 -10.51
N PHE A 70 -7.01 -17.15 -9.56
CA PHE A 70 -6.20 -15.94 -9.52
C PHE A 70 -4.72 -16.26 -9.78
N ASP A 71 -3.92 -15.24 -10.13
CA ASP A 71 -2.47 -15.38 -10.25
C ASP A 71 -1.70 -15.25 -8.94
N ASP A 72 -2.37 -14.82 -7.87
CA ASP A 72 -1.81 -14.76 -6.52
C ASP A 72 -2.83 -15.25 -5.48
N ALA A 73 -2.34 -15.55 -4.28
CA ALA A 73 -3.18 -15.91 -3.16
C ALA A 73 -4.18 -14.79 -2.82
N VAL A 74 -5.41 -15.19 -2.53
CA VAL A 74 -6.50 -14.29 -2.14
C VAL A 74 -7.11 -14.74 -0.83
N SER A 75 -7.60 -13.79 -0.05
CA SER A 75 -8.41 -14.03 1.15
C SER A 75 -9.81 -13.48 0.92
N PHE A 76 -10.83 -14.24 1.31
CA PHE A 76 -12.23 -13.87 1.18
C PHE A 76 -12.99 -14.06 2.50
N ASN A 77 -14.08 -13.31 2.62
CA ASN A 77 -15.09 -13.44 3.67
C ASN A 77 -16.43 -13.85 3.03
N GLU A 78 -17.47 -14.02 3.84
CA GLU A 78 -18.80 -14.44 3.36
C GLU A 78 -19.46 -13.48 2.37
N ARG A 79 -19.04 -12.20 2.35
CA ARG A 79 -19.55 -11.18 1.41
C ARG A 79 -18.65 -10.98 0.19
N SER A 80 -17.53 -11.68 0.11
CA SER A 80 -16.56 -11.56 -0.98
C SER A 80 -17.07 -12.07 -2.31
N ILE A 81 -18.08 -12.93 -2.34
CA ILE A 81 -18.72 -13.38 -3.59
C ILE A 81 -20.24 -13.16 -3.44
N GLN A 82 -20.84 -12.59 -4.47
CA GLN A 82 -22.27 -12.30 -4.50
C GLN A 82 -22.81 -12.69 -5.87
N LEU A 83 -23.89 -13.49 -5.87
CA LEU A 83 -24.65 -13.80 -7.07
C LEU A 83 -25.87 -12.90 -7.13
N LEU A 84 -26.08 -12.25 -8.27
CA LEU A 84 -27.20 -11.35 -8.54
C LEU A 84 -28.02 -11.92 -9.70
N ASP A 85 -29.34 -11.87 -9.57
CA ASP A 85 -30.25 -12.19 -10.68
C ASP A 85 -30.44 -10.99 -11.64
N THR A 86 -31.30 -11.18 -12.66
CA THR A 86 -31.64 -10.17 -13.67
C THR A 86 -32.22 -8.88 -13.08
N ASN A 87 -32.81 -8.93 -11.88
CA ASN A 87 -33.40 -7.80 -11.17
C ASN A 87 -32.42 -7.16 -10.16
N ALA A 88 -31.12 -7.48 -10.23
CA ALA A 88 -30.10 -7.12 -9.23
C ALA A 88 -30.43 -7.59 -7.80
N LYS A 89 -31.28 -8.62 -7.66
CA LYS A 89 -31.55 -9.21 -6.35
C LYS A 89 -30.41 -10.17 -6.02
N LYS A 90 -29.84 -10.00 -4.82
CA LYS A 90 -28.84 -10.92 -4.29
C LYS A 90 -29.47 -12.27 -3.96
N LEU A 91 -28.86 -13.34 -4.48
CA LEU A 91 -29.23 -14.71 -4.20
C LEU A 91 -28.36 -15.30 -3.09
N ALA A 92 -28.95 -16.21 -2.31
CA ALA A 92 -28.21 -16.98 -1.32
C ALA A 92 -27.27 -17.96 -2.04
N ILE A 93 -26.03 -18.06 -1.59
CA ILE A 93 -25.02 -18.97 -2.14
C ILE A 93 -24.33 -19.71 -0.99
N GLY A 94 -23.60 -20.79 -1.28
CA GLY A 94 -22.79 -21.47 -0.29
C GLY A 94 -21.65 -20.60 0.25
N THR A 95 -21.05 -20.99 1.37
CA THR A 95 -19.87 -20.28 1.90
C THR A 95 -18.69 -20.39 0.92
N PRO A 96 -18.08 -19.28 0.48
CA PRO A 96 -16.89 -19.32 -0.37
C PRO A 96 -15.74 -20.08 0.28
N GLY A 97 -15.05 -20.91 -0.50
CA GLY A 97 -13.91 -21.70 -0.04
C GLY A 97 -12.81 -21.78 -1.08
N HIS A 98 -11.61 -22.24 -0.68
CA HIS A 98 -10.55 -22.52 -1.64
C HIS A 98 -10.81 -23.86 -2.35
N LEU A 99 -10.53 -23.93 -3.65
CA LEU A 99 -10.57 -25.17 -4.41
C LEU A 99 -9.31 -25.99 -4.10
N ASP A 100 -9.48 -27.23 -3.66
CA ASP A 100 -8.39 -28.15 -3.30
C ASP A 100 -7.34 -27.58 -2.32
N GLY A 101 -7.73 -26.62 -1.48
CA GLY A 101 -6.82 -25.92 -0.56
C GLY A 101 -5.84 -24.95 -1.23
N LYS A 102 -5.98 -24.66 -2.52
CA LYS A 102 -5.12 -23.73 -3.26
C LYS A 102 -5.52 -22.28 -2.95
N ALA A 103 -4.60 -21.54 -2.30
CA ALA A 103 -4.85 -20.17 -1.82
C ALA A 103 -5.16 -19.14 -2.94
N ASN A 104 -4.82 -19.44 -4.19
CA ASN A 104 -5.11 -18.59 -5.36
C ASN A 104 -6.41 -18.98 -6.09
N THR A 105 -7.32 -19.72 -5.46
CA THR A 105 -8.59 -20.14 -6.06
C THR A 105 -9.76 -19.79 -5.16
N ALA A 106 -10.95 -19.61 -5.72
CA ALA A 106 -12.19 -19.56 -4.96
C ALA A 106 -13.22 -20.49 -5.60
N ARG A 107 -14.03 -21.15 -4.77
CA ARG A 107 -15.18 -21.94 -5.18
C ARG A 107 -16.38 -21.53 -4.35
N VAL A 108 -17.55 -21.48 -4.99
CA VAL A 108 -18.82 -21.21 -4.31
C VAL A 108 -19.93 -22.05 -4.89
N SER A 109 -20.68 -22.74 -4.04
CA SER A 109 -21.85 -23.52 -4.46
C SER A 109 -23.03 -22.61 -4.77
N LEU A 110 -23.74 -22.90 -5.85
CA LEU A 110 -24.93 -22.14 -6.26
C LEU A 110 -26.22 -22.85 -5.82
N PRO A 111 -27.35 -22.13 -5.74
CA PRO A 111 -28.67 -22.74 -5.59
C PRO A 111 -28.97 -23.72 -6.71
N THR A 112 -29.70 -24.79 -6.38
CA THR A 112 -30.11 -25.80 -7.38
C THR A 112 -31.33 -25.38 -8.20
N ASP A 113 -32.02 -24.32 -7.79
CA ASP A 113 -33.29 -23.82 -8.32
C ASP A 113 -33.14 -22.51 -9.12
N LEU A 114 -31.96 -22.27 -9.72
CA LEU A 114 -31.78 -21.14 -10.63
C LEU A 114 -32.66 -21.29 -11.87
N THR A 115 -33.37 -20.23 -12.21
CA THR A 115 -34.22 -20.14 -13.40
C THR A 115 -33.41 -19.79 -14.64
N GLU A 116 -34.04 -19.86 -15.81
CA GLU A 116 -33.44 -19.31 -17.02
C GLU A 116 -33.26 -17.78 -16.91
N GLY A 117 -32.22 -17.26 -17.57
CA GLY A 117 -31.85 -15.84 -17.56
C GLY A 117 -30.38 -15.60 -17.22
N THR A 118 -30.02 -14.32 -17.08
CA THR A 118 -28.64 -13.86 -16.88
C THR A 118 -28.36 -13.57 -15.41
N TYR A 119 -27.21 -14.06 -14.94
CA TYR A 119 -26.72 -13.88 -13.59
C TYR A 119 -25.41 -13.11 -13.60
N VAL A 120 -25.20 -12.25 -12.61
CA VAL A 120 -23.93 -11.54 -12.39
C VAL A 120 -23.29 -12.07 -11.13
N LEU A 121 -22.07 -12.57 -11.26
CA LEU A 121 -21.24 -12.91 -10.12
C LEU A 121 -20.25 -11.78 -9.86
N ALA A 122 -20.48 -11.07 -8.76
CA ALA A 122 -19.64 -9.99 -8.30
C ALA A 122 -18.71 -10.51 -7.19
N TRP A 123 -17.42 -10.22 -7.29
CA TRP A 123 -16.42 -10.62 -6.30
C TRP A 123 -15.62 -9.44 -5.77
N ARG A 124 -15.18 -9.54 -4.51
CA ARG A 124 -14.33 -8.58 -3.80
C ARG A 124 -13.44 -9.34 -2.82
N VAL A 125 -12.16 -9.46 -3.15
CA VAL A 125 -11.18 -10.29 -2.45
C VAL A 125 -9.96 -9.48 -2.02
N THR A 126 -9.28 -9.91 -0.96
CA THR A 126 -8.02 -9.29 -0.51
C THR A 126 -6.84 -10.06 -1.09
N SER A 127 -5.97 -9.40 -1.84
CA SER A 127 -4.74 -9.99 -2.39
C SER A 127 -3.67 -10.19 -1.30
N ALA A 128 -2.65 -10.98 -1.59
CA ALA A 128 -1.48 -11.17 -0.74
C ALA A 128 -0.78 -9.87 -0.33
N ASP A 129 -0.86 -8.80 -1.14
CA ASP A 129 -0.32 -7.48 -0.83
C ASP A 129 -1.20 -6.63 0.09
N SER A 130 -2.29 -7.22 0.61
CA SER A 130 -3.28 -6.60 1.49
C SER A 130 -4.20 -5.55 0.85
N HIS A 131 -4.17 -5.38 -0.47
CA HIS A 131 -5.15 -4.57 -1.19
C HIS A 131 -6.39 -5.38 -1.57
N VAL A 132 -7.53 -4.67 -1.58
CA VAL A 132 -8.79 -5.25 -2.00
C VAL A 132 -8.93 -5.07 -3.50
N VAL A 133 -9.18 -6.17 -4.20
CA VAL A 133 -9.45 -6.19 -5.64
C VAL A 133 -10.87 -6.66 -5.82
N SER A 134 -11.58 -6.08 -6.79
CA SER A 134 -12.96 -6.43 -7.06
C SER A 134 -13.21 -6.51 -8.56
N GLY A 135 -14.25 -7.24 -8.92
CA GLY A 135 -14.67 -7.43 -10.29
C GLY A 135 -16.02 -8.11 -10.36
N ALA A 136 -16.53 -8.25 -11.57
CA ALA A 136 -17.75 -8.98 -11.84
C ALA A 136 -17.66 -9.63 -13.23
N PHE A 137 -18.34 -10.75 -13.38
CA PHE A 137 -18.59 -11.38 -14.67
C PHE A 137 -20.03 -11.88 -14.72
N SER A 138 -20.52 -12.22 -15.90
CA SER A 138 -21.88 -12.71 -16.08
C SER A 138 -21.91 -14.09 -16.73
N PHE A 139 -22.97 -14.84 -16.52
CA PHE A 139 -23.28 -16.05 -17.27
C PHE A 139 -24.80 -16.16 -17.40
N SER A 140 -25.28 -16.91 -18.39
CA SER A 140 -26.72 -17.10 -18.63
C SER A 140 -27.10 -18.56 -18.59
N ILE A 141 -28.32 -18.86 -18.17
CA ILE A 141 -28.92 -20.20 -18.21
C ILE A 141 -30.04 -20.19 -19.24
N GLY A 142 -29.97 -21.08 -20.23
CA GLY A 142 -30.92 -21.17 -21.34
C GLY A 142 -30.71 -20.08 -22.40
N HIS A 143 -30.87 -18.81 -22.02
CA HIS A 143 -30.74 -17.66 -22.92
C HIS A 143 -30.28 -16.38 -22.19
N PRO A 144 -29.53 -15.49 -22.86
CA PRO A 144 -29.24 -14.15 -22.34
C PRO A 144 -30.50 -13.31 -22.14
N SER A 145 -30.48 -12.47 -21.11
CA SER A 145 -31.56 -11.55 -20.75
C SER A 145 -30.99 -10.21 -20.29
N ALA A 146 -31.81 -9.16 -20.27
CA ALA A 146 -31.37 -7.85 -19.80
C ALA A 146 -31.03 -7.89 -18.31
N THR A 147 -29.83 -7.44 -17.96
CA THR A 147 -29.35 -7.34 -16.59
C THR A 147 -29.55 -5.93 -16.04
N ALA A 148 -29.94 -5.83 -14.77
CA ALA A 148 -29.86 -4.58 -14.04
C ALA A 148 -28.41 -4.05 -13.95
N ALA A 149 -28.27 -2.73 -13.82
CA ALA A 149 -26.98 -2.04 -13.78
C ALA A 149 -26.01 -2.65 -12.72
N PRO A 150 -24.69 -2.59 -12.96
CA PRO A 150 -23.70 -3.17 -12.05
C PRO A 150 -23.81 -2.59 -10.63
N VAL A 151 -23.69 -3.47 -9.63
CA VAL A 151 -23.75 -3.09 -8.21
C VAL A 151 -22.44 -2.42 -7.80
N GLU A 152 -22.54 -1.27 -7.13
CA GLU A 152 -21.41 -0.54 -6.57
C GLU A 152 -20.67 -1.42 -5.54
N GLN A 153 -19.39 -1.71 -5.78
CA GLN A 153 -18.56 -2.58 -4.93
C GLN A 153 -17.61 -1.79 -4.01
N ASP A 154 -17.69 -0.47 -4.00
CA ASP A 154 -16.79 0.39 -3.24
C ASP A 154 -17.14 0.40 -1.75
N ALA A 155 -16.10 0.51 -0.92
CA ALA A 155 -16.30 0.73 0.50
C ALA A 155 -16.89 2.13 0.74
N ASP A 156 -17.73 2.25 1.76
CA ASP A 156 -18.29 3.52 2.18
C ASP A 156 -17.18 4.56 2.40
N ARG A 157 -17.39 5.80 1.94
CA ARG A 157 -16.44 6.91 2.10
C ARG A 157 -16.02 7.10 3.56
N ALA A 158 -16.93 6.84 4.50
CA ALA A 158 -16.62 6.92 5.92
C ALA A 158 -15.52 5.91 6.34
N VAL A 159 -15.55 4.68 5.81
CA VAL A 159 -14.53 3.65 6.03
C VAL A 159 -13.17 4.11 5.50
N LEU A 160 -13.15 4.66 4.26
CA LEU A 160 -11.92 5.17 3.63
C LEU A 160 -11.27 6.29 4.45
N VAL A 161 -12.07 7.24 4.95
CA VAL A 161 -11.57 8.36 5.76
C VAL A 161 -11.04 7.87 7.11
N VAL A 162 -11.74 6.96 7.79
CA VAL A 162 -11.30 6.45 9.09
C VAL A 162 -10.02 5.61 8.95
N ASP A 163 -9.89 4.79 7.90
CA ASP A 163 -8.64 4.07 7.61
C ASP A 163 -7.47 5.06 7.40
N ALA A 164 -7.65 6.09 6.55
CA ALA A 164 -6.64 7.10 6.30
C ALA A 164 -6.22 7.86 7.58
N VAL A 165 -7.19 8.21 8.45
CA VAL A 165 -6.92 8.84 9.75
C VAL A 165 -6.17 7.88 10.67
N GLY A 166 -6.58 6.62 10.76
CA GLY A 166 -5.90 5.59 11.54
C GLY A 166 -4.43 5.42 11.13
N ARG A 167 -4.15 5.41 9.83
CA ARG A 167 -2.79 5.36 9.27
C ARG A 167 -1.98 6.61 9.59
N ALA A 168 -2.56 7.80 9.43
CA ALA A 168 -1.90 9.06 9.77
C ALA A 168 -1.54 9.12 11.26
N LEU A 169 -2.45 8.67 12.14
CA LEU A 169 -2.19 8.54 13.57
C LEU A 169 -1.08 7.52 13.83
N ALA A 170 -1.07 6.37 13.18
CA ALA A 170 0.00 5.38 13.34
C ALA A 170 1.38 5.95 12.92
N PHE A 171 1.46 6.67 11.80
CA PHE A 171 2.69 7.33 11.36
C PHE A 171 3.17 8.45 12.31
N LEU A 172 2.25 9.26 12.83
CA LEU A 172 2.60 10.28 13.82
C LEU A 172 3.02 9.64 15.14
N GLY A 173 2.31 8.59 15.56
CA GLY A 173 2.59 7.83 16.77
C GLY A 173 3.97 7.19 16.75
N VAL A 174 4.37 6.55 15.64
CA VAL A 174 5.72 5.98 15.50
C VAL A 174 6.81 7.06 15.50
N ALA A 175 6.55 8.23 14.90
CA ALA A 175 7.47 9.36 14.97
C ALA A 175 7.68 9.81 16.42
N LEU A 176 6.59 10.10 17.14
CA LEU A 176 6.65 10.53 18.54
C LEU A 176 7.27 9.47 19.47
N ALA A 177 6.94 8.19 19.26
CA ALA A 177 7.45 7.09 20.05
C ALA A 177 8.95 6.88 19.82
N LEU A 178 9.38 6.63 18.59
CA LEU A 178 10.78 6.31 18.28
C LEU A 178 11.68 7.54 18.33
N GLY A 179 11.31 8.62 17.64
CA GLY A 179 12.10 9.84 17.60
C GLY A 179 12.15 10.53 18.95
N GLY A 180 11.03 10.59 19.67
CA GLY A 180 11.00 11.12 21.03
C GLY A 180 11.79 10.25 22.02
N ALA A 181 11.68 8.92 21.94
CA ALA A 181 12.45 8.03 22.80
C ALA A 181 13.95 8.15 22.54
N LEU A 182 14.40 8.17 21.28
CA LEU A 182 15.80 8.40 20.94
C LEU A 182 16.28 9.76 21.45
N PHE A 183 15.48 10.80 21.26
CA PHE A 183 15.83 12.15 21.72
C PHE A 183 16.02 12.19 23.24
N VAL A 184 15.03 11.72 24.01
CA VAL A 184 15.02 11.75 25.48
C VAL A 184 16.02 10.76 26.09
N ALA A 185 16.16 9.57 25.51
CA ALA A 185 16.97 8.51 26.08
C ALA A 185 18.41 8.47 25.58
N VAL A 186 18.76 9.14 24.48
CA VAL A 186 20.11 9.09 23.89
C VAL A 186 20.68 10.48 23.65
N LEU A 187 19.95 11.36 22.94
CA LEU A 187 20.48 12.67 22.54
C LEU A 187 20.54 13.65 23.71
N TRP A 188 19.54 13.61 24.59
CA TRP A 188 19.42 14.42 25.80
C TRP A 188 19.26 13.55 27.05
N PRO A 189 20.35 12.91 27.55
CA PRO A 189 20.32 12.03 28.73
C PRO A 189 19.68 12.62 29.99
N ALA A 190 19.82 13.93 30.21
CA ALA A 190 19.18 14.65 31.32
C ALA A 190 17.65 14.74 31.16
N GLY A 191 17.15 14.66 29.92
CA GLY A 191 15.73 14.61 29.59
C GLY A 191 15.02 13.33 30.04
N ARG A 192 15.75 12.26 30.42
CA ARG A 192 15.12 11.00 30.90
C ARG A 192 14.21 11.22 32.12
N THR A 193 14.48 12.24 32.93
CA THR A 193 13.63 12.61 34.07
C THR A 193 12.65 13.74 33.75
N ASP A 194 12.73 14.34 32.56
CA ASP A 194 11.83 15.42 32.16
C ASP A 194 10.41 14.89 31.88
N ARG A 195 9.43 15.53 32.51
CA ARG A 195 8.02 15.11 32.44
C ARG A 195 7.42 15.31 31.05
N ARG A 196 7.82 16.37 30.32
CA ARG A 196 7.28 16.67 28.99
C ARG A 196 7.83 15.69 27.97
N GLY A 197 9.15 15.49 27.97
CA GLY A 197 9.80 14.49 27.11
C GLY A 197 9.16 13.11 27.27
N ARG A 198 8.98 12.66 28.52
CA ARG A 198 8.30 11.39 28.81
C ARG A 198 6.83 11.38 28.34
N ARG A 199 6.07 12.46 28.56
CA ARG A 199 4.67 12.56 28.13
C ARG A 199 4.56 12.45 26.61
N ILE A 200 5.42 13.13 25.85
CA ILE A 200 5.45 13.05 24.38
C ILE A 200 5.66 11.62 23.92
N VAL A 201 6.64 10.91 24.48
CA VAL A 201 6.94 9.53 24.10
C VAL A 201 5.78 8.58 24.45
N TRP A 202 5.20 8.70 25.65
CA TRP A 202 4.03 7.88 26.03
C TRP A 202 2.78 8.20 25.22
N SER A 203 2.56 9.48 24.87
CA SER A 203 1.52 9.88 23.91
C SER A 203 1.79 9.27 22.54
N GLY A 204 3.05 9.21 22.09
CA GLY A 204 3.44 8.54 20.85
C GLY A 204 3.07 7.06 20.84
N PHE A 205 3.42 6.33 21.91
CA PHE A 205 3.02 4.93 22.05
C PHE A 205 1.49 4.77 22.05
N GLY A 206 0.76 5.62 22.79
CA GLY A 206 -0.71 5.58 22.83
C GLY A 206 -1.36 5.88 21.48
N VAL A 207 -0.88 6.90 20.76
CA VAL A 207 -1.38 7.27 19.43
C VAL A 207 -1.07 6.19 18.39
N LEU A 208 0.12 5.58 18.46
CA LEU A 208 0.49 4.46 17.60
C LEU A 208 -0.41 3.24 17.84
N THR A 209 -0.66 2.89 19.10
CA THR A 209 -1.59 1.80 19.46
C THR A 209 -3.00 2.12 18.96
N ALA A 210 -3.51 3.32 19.23
CA ALA A 210 -4.86 3.72 18.80
C ALA A 210 -5.00 3.68 17.27
N GLY A 211 -4.06 4.27 16.52
CA GLY A 211 -4.08 4.23 15.06
C GLY A 211 -4.00 2.81 14.50
N THR A 212 -3.17 1.95 15.12
CA THR A 212 -3.05 0.53 14.72
C THR A 212 -4.36 -0.24 14.97
N VAL A 213 -5.02 -0.01 16.10
CA VAL A 213 -6.32 -0.62 16.41
C VAL A 213 -7.41 -0.12 15.45
N VAL A 214 -7.43 1.18 15.13
CA VAL A 214 -8.39 1.74 14.16
C VAL A 214 -8.24 1.05 12.80
N VAL A 215 -7.03 0.95 12.26
CA VAL A 215 -6.78 0.27 10.98
C VAL A 215 -7.22 -1.20 11.05
N LEU A 216 -6.90 -1.90 12.13
CA LEU A 216 -7.28 -3.30 12.31
C LEU A 216 -8.80 -3.51 12.27
N LEU A 217 -9.56 -2.66 12.99
CA LEU A 217 -11.02 -2.75 13.06
C LEU A 217 -11.69 -2.41 11.73
N VAL A 218 -11.17 -1.41 11.01
CA VAL A 218 -11.75 -0.90 9.76
C VAL A 218 -11.43 -1.79 8.56
N GLN A 219 -10.38 -2.62 8.64
CA GLN A 219 -9.97 -3.50 7.55
C GLN A 219 -11.08 -4.48 7.10
N GLY A 220 -11.83 -5.06 8.05
CA GLY A 220 -12.94 -5.98 7.73
C GLY A 220 -14.02 -5.31 6.87
N PRO A 221 -14.61 -4.18 7.34
CA PRO A 221 -15.57 -3.41 6.55
C PRO A 221 -15.03 -2.92 5.20
N TYR A 222 -13.76 -2.50 5.17
CA TYR A 222 -13.09 -2.10 3.93
C TYR A 222 -12.99 -3.25 2.92
N ALA A 223 -12.59 -4.44 3.37
CA ALA A 223 -12.52 -5.64 2.55
C ALA A 223 -13.90 -6.09 2.07
N ALA A 224 -14.92 -6.01 2.94
CA ALA A 224 -16.28 -6.44 2.61
C ALA A 224 -17.11 -5.42 1.82
N GLY A 225 -16.64 -4.17 1.66
CA GLY A 225 -17.42 -3.12 1.00
C GLY A 225 -18.67 -2.72 1.80
N THR A 226 -18.55 -2.67 3.13
CA THR A 226 -19.68 -2.34 4.03
C THR A 226 -19.47 -1.00 4.73
N SER A 227 -20.48 -0.53 5.48
CA SER A 227 -20.38 0.70 6.27
C SER A 227 -19.54 0.50 7.52
N LEU A 228 -19.25 1.60 8.24
CA LEU A 228 -18.51 1.57 9.51
C LEU A 228 -19.16 0.70 10.59
N ALA A 229 -20.46 0.37 10.49
CA ALA A 229 -21.12 -0.54 11.44
C ALA A 229 -20.49 -1.95 11.42
N GLY A 230 -19.86 -2.36 10.31
CA GLY A 230 -19.21 -3.65 10.19
C GLY A 230 -18.01 -3.84 11.13
N VAL A 231 -17.50 -2.80 11.80
CA VAL A 231 -16.42 -2.97 12.81
C VAL A 231 -16.87 -3.78 14.02
N PHE A 232 -18.18 -3.93 14.23
CA PHE A 232 -18.78 -4.73 15.29
C PHE A 232 -19.12 -6.16 14.85
N ASP A 233 -18.86 -6.50 13.58
CA ASP A 233 -19.09 -7.83 13.03
C ASP A 233 -17.88 -8.74 13.36
N PRO A 234 -18.06 -9.77 14.20
CA PRO A 234 -16.97 -10.64 14.62
C PRO A 234 -16.39 -11.46 13.46
N ASP A 235 -17.18 -11.78 12.44
CA ASP A 235 -16.73 -12.56 11.30
C ASP A 235 -15.86 -11.72 10.37
N LEU A 236 -16.20 -10.44 10.18
CA LEU A 236 -15.35 -9.48 9.46
C LEU A 236 -14.03 -9.22 10.20
N LEU A 237 -14.06 -9.14 11.54
CA LEU A 237 -12.84 -9.00 12.33
C LEU A 237 -11.97 -10.26 12.26
N GLY A 238 -12.59 -11.45 12.35
CA GLY A 238 -11.91 -12.74 12.19
C GLY A 238 -11.24 -12.86 10.82
N ALA A 239 -11.95 -12.49 9.76
CA ALA A 239 -11.41 -12.45 8.40
C ALA A 239 -10.28 -11.43 8.24
N ALA A 240 -10.37 -10.25 8.89
CA ALA A 240 -9.27 -9.28 8.87
C ALA A 240 -8.02 -9.82 9.58
N LEU A 241 -8.19 -10.52 10.71
CA LEU A 241 -7.09 -11.08 11.50
C LEU A 241 -6.38 -12.26 10.82
N SER A 242 -7.06 -12.97 9.91
CA SER A 242 -6.44 -14.05 9.12
C SER A 242 -5.62 -13.54 7.93
N THR A 243 -5.73 -12.25 7.58
CA THR A 243 -4.91 -11.65 6.53
C THR A 243 -3.49 -11.35 6.99
N ARG A 244 -2.56 -11.21 6.03
CA ARG A 244 -1.18 -10.77 6.30
C ARG A 244 -1.13 -9.41 7.01
N LEU A 245 -1.96 -8.45 6.58
CA LEU A 245 -2.07 -7.16 7.26
C LEU A 245 -2.52 -7.34 8.71
N GLY A 246 -3.49 -8.22 8.97
CA GLY A 246 -3.92 -8.58 10.33
C GLY A 246 -2.76 -9.06 11.19
N HIS A 247 -1.99 -10.03 10.71
CA HIS A 247 -0.79 -10.52 11.39
C HIS A 247 0.26 -9.41 11.64
N ALA A 248 0.49 -8.55 10.64
CA ALA A 248 1.43 -7.43 10.77
C ALA A 248 0.97 -6.39 11.81
N LEU A 249 -0.32 -6.10 11.89
CA LEU A 249 -0.91 -5.19 12.89
C LEU A 249 -0.85 -5.80 14.30
N LEU A 250 -1.11 -7.09 14.46
CA LEU A 250 -0.94 -7.80 15.73
C LEU A 250 0.52 -7.77 16.20
N ALA A 251 1.45 -8.11 15.31
CA ALA A 251 2.88 -8.05 15.60
C ALA A 251 3.30 -6.62 15.98
N ARG A 252 2.77 -5.61 15.29
CA ARG A 252 2.98 -4.19 15.62
C ARG A 252 2.54 -3.88 17.05
N LEU A 253 1.35 -4.31 17.47
CA LEU A 253 0.86 -4.09 18.84
C LEU A 253 1.78 -4.74 19.90
N VAL A 254 2.26 -5.96 19.64
CA VAL A 254 3.20 -6.65 20.53
C VAL A 254 4.54 -5.91 20.62
N ILE A 255 5.09 -5.49 19.48
CA ILE A 255 6.36 -4.76 19.42
C ILE A 255 6.24 -3.39 20.10
N VAL A 256 5.13 -2.68 19.89
CA VAL A 256 4.84 -1.38 20.53
C VAL A 256 4.79 -1.53 22.05
N LEU A 257 4.12 -2.57 22.55
CA LEU A 257 4.10 -2.88 23.97
C LEU A 257 5.51 -3.17 24.50
N ALA A 258 6.28 -4.01 23.80
CA ALA A 258 7.64 -4.37 24.21
C ALA A 258 8.57 -3.15 24.25
N LEU A 259 8.50 -2.27 23.24
CA LEU A 259 9.24 -1.02 23.17
C LEU A 259 8.80 -0.02 24.25
N GLY A 260 7.50 0.06 24.55
CA GLY A 260 6.97 0.89 25.64
C GLY A 260 7.51 0.44 27.00
N VAL A 261 7.51 -0.87 27.27
CA VAL A 261 8.11 -1.42 28.50
C VAL A 261 9.62 -1.14 28.53
N ALA A 262 10.34 -1.37 27.42
CA ALA A 262 11.76 -1.08 27.32
C ALA A 262 12.08 0.40 27.61
N PHE A 263 11.32 1.32 27.03
CA PHE A 263 11.43 2.75 27.31
C PHE A 263 11.13 3.07 28.77
N GLY A 264 10.07 2.49 29.34
CA GLY A 264 9.71 2.63 30.75
C GLY A 264 10.81 2.18 31.71
N ILE A 265 11.61 1.18 31.33
CA ILE A 265 12.82 0.75 32.06
C ILE A 265 13.96 1.75 31.84
N ALA A 266 14.14 2.22 30.60
CA ALA A 266 15.20 3.14 30.21
C ALA A 266 15.12 4.49 30.93
N VAL A 267 13.93 5.00 31.24
CA VAL A 267 13.74 6.33 31.85
C VAL A 267 13.59 6.33 33.37
N ARG A 268 13.62 5.17 34.04
CA ARG A 268 13.60 5.12 35.52
C ARG A 268 14.89 5.71 36.11
N PRO A 269 14.82 6.49 37.20
CA PRO A 269 16.03 6.97 37.87
C PRO A 269 16.84 5.79 38.42
N ASN A 270 18.15 5.81 38.20
CA ASN A 270 19.05 4.90 38.91
C ASN A 270 19.17 5.42 40.33
N SER A 271 18.82 4.61 41.32
CA SER A 271 19.34 4.80 42.68
C SER A 271 20.63 3.98 42.78
N PRO A 272 21.83 4.55 42.57
CA PRO A 272 23.06 3.86 42.91
C PRO A 272 23.06 3.65 44.43
N SER A 273 23.01 2.39 44.88
CA SER A 273 23.33 2.07 46.26
C SER A 273 24.86 2.19 46.38
N PRO A 274 25.41 3.07 47.23
CA PRO A 274 26.87 3.30 47.33
C PRO A 274 27.68 2.05 47.73
N SER A 275 27.01 1.00 48.22
CA SER A 275 27.60 -0.19 48.84
C SER A 275 27.54 -1.47 48.00
N ALA A 276 27.25 -1.41 46.69
CA ALA A 276 27.04 -2.63 45.91
C ALA A 276 28.36 -3.18 45.29
N PRO A 277 28.74 -4.46 45.56
CA PRO A 277 29.99 -5.07 45.06
C PRO A 277 29.94 -5.42 43.57
N ALA A 278 31.13 -5.68 42.99
CA ALA A 278 31.44 -5.87 41.55
C ALA A 278 30.52 -6.82 40.75
N ALA A 279 29.73 -7.68 41.40
CA ALA A 279 28.64 -8.45 40.78
C ALA A 279 27.53 -7.58 40.15
N THR A 280 27.54 -6.26 40.39
CA THR A 280 26.67 -5.27 39.72
C THR A 280 26.99 -4.99 38.25
N ALA A 281 28.09 -5.53 37.71
CA ALA A 281 28.46 -5.37 36.30
C ALA A 281 27.36 -5.83 35.33
N GLY A 282 26.66 -6.93 35.64
CA GLY A 282 25.59 -7.48 34.80
C GLY A 282 24.37 -6.57 34.65
N ALA A 283 23.89 -5.95 35.74
CA ALA A 283 22.76 -5.02 35.69
C ALA A 283 23.12 -3.70 34.96
N GLY A 284 24.39 -3.29 35.02
CA GLY A 284 24.93 -2.18 34.22
C GLY A 284 24.99 -2.51 32.73
N ALA A 285 25.45 -3.71 32.37
CA ALA A 285 25.51 -4.19 30.99
C ALA A 285 24.12 -4.34 30.36
N THR A 286 23.13 -4.86 31.08
CA THR A 286 21.73 -4.96 30.60
C THR A 286 21.17 -3.59 30.20
N ARG A 287 21.40 -2.55 31.01
CA ARG A 287 20.86 -1.20 30.75
C ARG A 287 21.67 -0.42 29.71
N ARG A 288 22.98 -0.69 29.60
CA ARG A 288 23.89 0.03 28.68
C ARG A 288 23.99 -0.61 27.30
N ILE A 289 23.77 -1.91 27.17
CA ILE A 289 23.98 -2.67 25.92
C ILE A 289 22.69 -3.34 25.47
N VAL A 290 22.07 -4.17 26.32
CA VAL A 290 20.90 -4.98 25.92
C VAL A 290 19.69 -4.11 25.63
N LEU A 291 19.38 -3.13 26.48
CA LEU A 291 18.20 -2.29 26.30
C LEU A 291 18.25 -1.40 25.03
N PRO A 292 19.39 -0.73 24.71
CA PRO A 292 19.56 -0.08 23.42
C PRO A 292 19.48 -1.06 22.23
N ALA A 293 20.04 -2.26 22.35
CA ALA A 293 19.96 -3.26 21.28
C ALA A 293 18.51 -3.71 21.04
N VAL A 294 17.75 -3.99 22.10
CA VAL A 294 16.31 -4.31 22.01
C VAL A 294 15.53 -3.15 21.42
N ALA A 295 15.83 -1.91 21.80
CA ALA A 295 15.18 -0.73 21.23
C ALA A 295 15.50 -0.55 19.74
N ALA A 296 16.74 -0.78 19.32
CA ALA A 296 17.16 -0.67 17.93
C ALA A 296 16.53 -1.78 17.07
N VAL A 297 16.63 -3.04 17.50
CA VAL A 297 16.00 -4.17 16.79
C VAL A 297 14.49 -4.01 16.77
N GLY A 298 13.88 -3.64 17.88
CA GLY A 298 12.43 -3.41 17.96
C GLY A 298 11.98 -2.23 17.09
N ALA A 299 12.77 -1.16 16.95
CA ALA A 299 12.46 -0.06 16.04
C ALA A 299 12.47 -0.51 14.57
N VAL A 300 13.44 -1.32 14.16
CA VAL A 300 13.49 -1.89 12.80
C VAL A 300 12.34 -2.88 12.59
N ALA A 301 12.10 -3.77 13.55
CA ALA A 301 10.98 -4.72 13.50
C ALA A 301 9.64 -3.99 13.39
N LEU A 302 9.49 -2.89 14.12
CA LEU A 302 8.29 -2.05 14.07
C LEU A 302 8.08 -1.47 12.67
N THR A 303 9.11 -0.89 12.04
CA THR A 303 8.99 -0.32 10.69
C THR A 303 8.82 -1.38 9.61
N LEU A 304 9.37 -2.59 9.82
CA LEU A 304 9.13 -3.74 8.95
C LEU A 304 7.65 -4.13 8.90
N THR A 305 6.85 -3.93 9.96
CA THR A 305 5.41 -4.24 9.92
C THR A 305 4.62 -3.46 8.86
N TRP A 306 5.13 -2.33 8.36
CA TRP A 306 4.55 -1.65 7.19
C TRP A 306 5.12 -2.20 5.90
N ALA A 307 6.45 -2.27 5.80
CA ALA A 307 7.12 -2.72 4.58
C ALA A 307 6.75 -4.15 4.18
N LEU A 308 6.35 -4.98 5.15
CA LEU A 308 5.94 -6.36 4.92
C LEU A 308 4.44 -6.52 4.59
N ALA A 309 3.62 -5.49 4.77
CA ALA A 309 2.17 -5.53 4.55
C ALA A 309 1.72 -4.52 3.48
N ASP A 310 2.64 -4.15 2.58
CA ASP A 310 2.47 -3.11 1.56
C ASP A 310 3.22 -3.51 0.28
N HIS A 311 3.10 -2.71 -0.78
CA HIS A 311 3.68 -2.91 -2.11
C HIS A 311 5.21 -3.05 -2.15
N ALA A 312 5.91 -2.80 -1.04
CA ALA A 312 7.34 -3.05 -0.95
C ALA A 312 7.68 -4.55 -1.09
N GLN A 313 6.74 -5.45 -0.78
CA GLN A 313 6.91 -6.90 -0.95
C GLN A 313 6.54 -7.45 -2.33
N THR A 314 5.99 -6.66 -3.25
CA THR A 314 5.50 -7.18 -4.54
C THR A 314 6.14 -6.48 -5.75
N GLY A 315 6.35 -7.20 -6.84
CA GLY A 315 7.01 -6.73 -8.06
C GLY A 315 8.55 -6.76 -8.02
N VAL A 316 9.19 -5.91 -8.82
CA VAL A 316 10.65 -5.95 -9.05
C VAL A 316 11.44 -5.50 -7.81
N GLN A 317 12.58 -6.15 -7.54
CA GLN A 317 13.56 -5.79 -6.48
C GLN A 317 12.99 -5.74 -5.04
N THR A 318 12.14 -6.69 -4.66
CA THR A 318 11.59 -6.79 -3.29
C THR A 318 12.66 -6.76 -2.19
N TRP A 319 13.80 -7.42 -2.44
CA TRP A 319 14.96 -7.46 -1.53
C TRP A 319 15.52 -6.06 -1.19
N LEU A 320 15.33 -5.06 -2.06
CA LEU A 320 15.75 -3.68 -1.85
C LEU A 320 14.59 -2.78 -1.41
N ALA A 321 13.38 -3.02 -1.94
CA ALA A 321 12.19 -2.24 -1.63
C ALA A 321 11.75 -2.33 -0.17
N VAL A 322 11.78 -3.54 0.42
CA VAL A 322 11.45 -3.75 1.84
C VAL A 322 12.39 -2.96 2.76
N PRO A 323 13.74 -3.10 2.68
CA PRO A 323 14.63 -2.33 3.53
C PRO A 323 14.59 -0.83 3.22
N ALA A 324 14.45 -0.41 1.96
CA ALA A 324 14.33 1.01 1.62
C ALA A 324 13.08 1.65 2.26
N THR A 325 11.95 0.96 2.26
CA THR A 325 10.70 1.42 2.91
C THR A 325 10.86 1.52 4.42
N SER A 326 11.45 0.48 5.03
CA SER A 326 11.72 0.45 6.47
C SER A 326 12.67 1.59 6.90
N LEU A 327 13.74 1.82 6.13
CA LEU A 327 14.70 2.91 6.36
C LEU A 327 14.07 4.29 6.16
N HIS A 328 13.23 4.46 5.13
CA HIS A 328 12.51 5.71 4.89
C HIS A 328 11.62 6.07 6.09
N LEU A 329 10.83 5.09 6.56
CA LEU A 329 9.93 5.28 7.68
C LEU A 329 10.68 5.54 8.99
N LEU A 330 11.76 4.80 9.25
CA LEU A 330 12.60 5.00 10.44
C LEU A 330 13.25 6.39 10.43
N ALA A 331 13.86 6.79 9.30
CA ALA A 331 14.49 8.09 9.17
C ALA A 331 13.48 9.24 9.36
N MET A 332 12.28 9.12 8.79
CA MET A 332 11.18 10.07 9.01
C MET A 332 10.79 10.12 10.48
N ALA A 333 10.58 8.98 11.13
CA ALA A 333 10.16 8.90 12.53
C ALA A 333 11.18 9.54 13.47
N LEU A 334 12.46 9.25 13.28
CA LEU A 334 13.55 9.80 14.09
C LEU A 334 13.68 11.33 13.92
N TRP A 335 13.59 11.82 12.68
CA TRP A 335 13.66 13.25 12.40
C TRP A 335 12.45 14.02 12.95
N LEU A 336 11.23 13.65 12.52
CA LEU A 336 10.02 14.39 12.87
C LEU A 336 9.73 14.31 14.37
N GLY A 337 9.84 13.11 14.96
CA GLY A 337 9.63 12.92 16.39
C GLY A 337 10.65 13.65 17.26
N GLY A 338 11.92 13.63 16.85
CA GLY A 338 12.97 14.39 17.51
C GLY A 338 12.76 15.90 17.39
N LEU A 339 12.29 16.40 16.24
CA LEU A 339 12.00 17.81 16.03
C LEU A 339 10.82 18.29 16.89
N ILE A 340 9.73 17.51 16.95
CA ILE A 340 8.58 17.82 17.81
C ILE A 340 9.01 17.82 19.29
N THR A 341 9.81 16.83 19.70
CA THR A 341 10.33 16.74 21.07
C THR A 341 11.21 17.93 21.41
N LEU A 342 12.12 18.30 20.51
CA LEU A 342 12.95 19.50 20.62
C LEU A 342 12.08 20.76 20.73
N ALA A 343 11.08 20.92 19.86
CA ALA A 343 10.22 22.09 19.86
C ALA A 343 9.43 22.25 21.17
N ILE A 344 8.82 21.17 21.66
CA ILE A 344 8.01 21.23 22.88
C ILE A 344 8.88 21.41 24.13
N CYS A 345 10.05 20.77 24.19
CA CYS A 345 10.94 20.85 25.34
C CYS A 345 11.78 22.13 25.37
N VAL A 346 12.08 22.74 24.22
CA VAL A 346 13.02 23.88 24.09
C VAL A 346 12.34 25.17 23.65
N LEU A 347 11.44 25.09 22.67
CA LEU A 347 10.94 26.27 21.95
C LEU A 347 9.63 26.83 22.50
N ILE A 348 8.89 26.08 23.31
CA ILE A 348 7.67 26.56 23.96
C ILE A 348 8.01 27.07 25.37
N PRO A 349 8.05 28.40 25.61
CA PRO A 349 8.41 28.97 26.91
C PRO A 349 7.28 28.79 27.91
N THR A 350 7.62 28.39 29.14
CA THR A 350 6.63 28.15 30.21
C THR A 350 6.95 28.87 31.52
N GLY A 351 7.79 29.91 31.47
CA GLY A 351 8.07 30.80 32.61
C GLY A 351 9.55 31.00 32.91
N ARG A 352 9.85 31.84 33.92
CA ARG A 352 11.22 32.29 34.30
C ARG A 352 12.12 31.21 34.94
N ARG A 353 11.60 30.03 35.34
CA ARG A 353 12.33 29.00 36.11
C ARG A 353 13.18 28.01 35.29
N GLU A 354 13.21 28.09 33.95
CA GLU A 354 13.77 27.03 33.08
C GLU A 354 15.04 27.39 32.29
N THR A 355 15.71 28.51 32.56
CA THR A 355 17.02 28.85 31.93
C THR A 355 18.05 27.73 32.15
N SER A 356 18.01 27.05 33.30
CA SER A 356 18.85 25.86 33.60
C SER A 356 18.57 24.66 32.68
N LYS A 357 17.34 24.50 32.15
CA LYS A 357 17.04 23.42 31.20
C LYS A 357 17.69 23.66 29.84
N VAL A 358 17.67 24.90 29.35
CA VAL A 358 18.33 25.29 28.09
C VAL A 358 19.82 24.93 28.13
N ILE A 359 20.49 25.15 29.26
CA ILE A 359 21.90 24.80 29.46
C ILE A 359 22.12 23.28 29.39
N THR A 360 21.25 22.45 29.97
CA THR A 360 21.40 20.98 29.89
C THR A 360 21.11 20.39 28.49
N LEU A 361 20.45 21.16 27.62
CA LEU A 361 20.03 20.76 26.27
C LEU A 361 21.05 21.13 25.20
N GLU A 362 21.96 22.08 25.48
CA GLU A 362 23.01 22.52 24.55
C GLU A 362 23.77 21.36 23.89
N PRO A 363 24.17 20.28 24.59
CA PRO A 363 24.88 19.16 23.96
C PRO A 363 24.00 18.32 23.02
N ALA A 364 22.67 18.38 23.16
CA ALA A 364 21.73 17.60 22.35
C ALA A 364 21.48 18.24 20.97
N LEU A 365 21.59 19.57 20.85
CA LEU A 365 21.30 20.32 19.62
C LEU A 365 22.23 19.91 18.45
N PRO A 366 23.57 19.90 18.59
CA PRO A 366 24.47 19.48 17.50
C PRO A 366 24.27 18.03 17.09
N ARG A 367 24.00 17.15 18.06
CA ARG A 367 23.75 15.72 17.82
C ARG A 367 22.45 15.50 17.04
N PHE A 368 21.38 16.19 17.43
CA PHE A 368 20.11 16.15 16.72
C PHE A 368 20.24 16.74 15.31
N SER A 369 20.97 17.86 15.16
CA SER A 369 21.21 18.46 13.84
C SER A 369 21.94 17.50 12.88
N ARG A 370 22.98 16.79 13.36
CA ARG A 370 23.67 15.76 12.56
C ARG A 370 22.76 14.58 12.23
N LEU A 371 21.98 14.11 13.21
CA LEU A 371 20.99 13.04 12.98
C LEU A 371 19.97 13.46 11.91
N ALA A 372 19.41 14.67 12.03
CA ALA A 372 18.44 15.20 11.08
C ALA A 372 19.01 15.26 9.65
N GLN A 373 20.27 15.66 9.48
CA GLN A 373 20.94 15.66 8.17
C GLN A 373 21.03 14.26 7.56
N VAL A 374 21.42 13.25 8.36
CA VAL A 374 21.45 11.85 7.91
C VAL A 374 20.05 11.37 7.56
N CYS A 375 19.05 11.64 8.41
CA CYS A 375 17.66 11.29 8.15
C CYS A 375 17.15 11.90 6.83
N PHE A 376 17.44 13.18 6.55
CA PHE A 376 17.07 13.81 5.28
C PHE A 376 17.75 13.14 4.07
N ALA A 377 19.04 12.79 4.17
CA ALA A 377 19.74 12.10 3.10
C ALA A 377 19.14 10.71 2.84
N VAL A 378 18.82 9.96 3.90
CA VAL A 378 18.16 8.64 3.80
C VAL A 378 16.77 8.78 3.19
N VAL A 379 15.94 9.70 3.70
CA VAL A 379 14.58 9.95 3.18
C VAL A 379 14.62 10.37 1.71
N ALA A 380 15.59 11.20 1.30
CA ALA A 380 15.74 11.61 -0.09
C ALA A 380 16.14 10.42 -0.98
N ALA A 381 17.19 9.68 -0.63
CA ALA A 381 17.67 8.55 -1.43
C ALA A 381 16.61 7.44 -1.56
N THR A 382 16.02 7.03 -0.43
CA THR A 382 14.95 6.03 -0.42
C THR A 382 13.68 6.55 -1.10
N GLY A 383 13.33 7.83 -0.92
CA GLY A 383 12.17 8.44 -1.55
C GLY A 383 12.26 8.48 -3.07
N VAL A 384 13.43 8.81 -3.63
CA VAL A 384 13.67 8.78 -5.08
C VAL A 384 13.53 7.36 -5.62
N TYR A 385 14.16 6.38 -4.97
CA TYR A 385 14.07 4.98 -5.37
C TYR A 385 12.63 4.45 -5.33
N LEU A 386 11.92 4.67 -4.22
CA LEU A 386 10.53 4.23 -4.06
C LEU A 386 9.60 4.93 -5.06
N SER A 387 9.81 6.22 -5.33
CA SER A 387 9.02 6.96 -6.32
C SER A 387 9.22 6.42 -7.73
N TRP A 388 10.46 6.20 -8.16
CA TRP A 388 10.77 5.58 -9.45
C TRP A 388 10.09 4.22 -9.59
N ARG A 389 10.20 3.39 -8.55
CA ARG A 389 9.63 2.04 -8.52
C ARG A 389 8.10 2.03 -8.63
N GLN A 390 7.40 2.98 -8.01
CA GLN A 390 5.93 3.00 -7.97
C GLN A 390 5.29 3.78 -9.13
N VAL A 391 6.02 4.72 -9.74
CA VAL A 391 5.54 5.52 -10.88
C VAL A 391 5.71 4.79 -12.20
N GLY A 392 6.86 4.15 -12.43
CA GLY A 392 7.16 3.45 -13.68
C GLY A 392 7.45 4.37 -14.87
N THR A 393 6.52 5.23 -15.28
CA THR A 393 6.67 6.11 -16.47
C THR A 393 6.38 7.58 -16.15
N TRP A 394 7.03 8.49 -16.88
CA TRP A 394 6.85 9.94 -16.67
C TRP A 394 5.41 10.42 -16.92
N ALA A 395 4.72 9.85 -17.91
CA ALA A 395 3.34 10.22 -18.21
C ALA A 395 2.37 9.85 -17.06
N ALA A 396 2.66 8.77 -16.33
CA ALA A 396 1.85 8.35 -15.17
C ALA A 396 1.86 9.38 -14.02
N VAL A 397 2.88 10.25 -13.94
CA VAL A 397 3.00 11.28 -12.90
C VAL A 397 1.84 12.28 -12.92
N GLY A 398 1.41 12.70 -14.11
CA GLY A 398 0.29 13.65 -14.25
C GLY A 398 -1.07 12.98 -14.46
N ALA A 399 -1.06 11.77 -15.03
CA ALA A 399 -2.26 11.07 -15.44
C ALA A 399 -2.96 10.28 -14.31
N THR A 400 -2.24 9.94 -13.24
CA THR A 400 -2.77 9.11 -12.14
C THR A 400 -2.94 9.91 -10.84
N ASP A 401 -3.88 9.50 -9.99
CA ASP A 401 -4.07 10.11 -8.67
C ASP A 401 -2.86 9.89 -7.76
N PHE A 402 -2.22 8.72 -7.85
CA PHE A 402 -0.96 8.44 -7.17
C PHE A 402 0.12 9.46 -7.56
N GLY A 403 0.30 9.71 -8.86
CA GLY A 403 1.25 10.68 -9.37
C GLY A 403 0.99 12.11 -8.87
N ARG A 404 -0.27 12.53 -8.84
CA ARG A 404 -0.69 13.85 -8.33
C ARG A 404 -0.43 14.00 -6.82
N LEU A 405 -0.78 12.97 -6.03
CA LEU A 405 -0.49 12.95 -4.59
C LEU A 405 1.02 12.97 -4.32
N LEU A 406 1.80 12.24 -5.11
CA LEU A 406 3.26 12.24 -5.03
C LEU A 406 3.85 13.63 -5.34
N LEU A 407 3.36 14.32 -6.37
CA LEU A 407 3.76 15.70 -6.68
C LEU A 407 3.42 16.65 -5.52
N GLY A 408 2.22 16.54 -4.94
CA GLY A 408 1.82 17.29 -3.77
C GLY A 408 2.76 17.05 -2.58
N LYS A 409 3.06 15.77 -2.28
CA LYS A 409 4.03 15.40 -1.24
C LYS A 409 5.42 16.00 -1.51
N LEU A 410 5.90 15.92 -2.76
CA LEU A 410 7.20 16.44 -3.15
C LEU A 410 7.27 17.97 -2.98
N ALA A 411 6.22 18.70 -3.37
CA ALA A 411 6.14 20.14 -3.17
C ALA A 411 6.24 20.53 -1.69
N VAL A 412 5.52 19.83 -0.81
CA VAL A 412 5.57 20.05 0.64
C VAL A 412 6.97 19.70 1.20
N VAL A 413 7.57 18.60 0.76
CA VAL A 413 8.95 18.23 1.17
C VAL A 413 9.96 19.29 0.74
N LEU A 414 9.87 19.82 -0.48
CA LEU A 414 10.73 20.90 -0.94
C LEU A 414 10.55 22.18 -0.10
N ALA A 415 9.32 22.48 0.33
CA ALA A 415 9.05 23.57 1.27
C ALA A 415 9.72 23.33 2.63
N VAL A 416 9.65 22.11 3.18
CA VAL A 416 10.37 21.73 4.43
C VAL A 416 11.87 21.95 4.27
N VAL A 417 12.46 21.45 3.18
CA VAL A 417 13.90 21.57 2.91
C VAL A 417 14.31 23.04 2.76
N GLY A 418 13.53 23.84 2.05
CA GLY A 418 13.75 25.28 1.88
C GLY A 418 13.71 26.02 3.21
N LEU A 419 12.70 25.73 4.04
CA LEU A 419 12.52 26.34 5.36
C LEU A 419 13.65 25.96 6.31
N ALA A 420 14.04 24.68 6.36
CA ALA A 420 15.18 24.20 7.15
C ALA A 420 16.53 24.76 6.66
N ALA A 421 16.71 24.93 5.35
CA ALA A 421 17.91 25.56 4.79
C ALA A 421 17.99 27.05 5.14
N GLY A 422 16.85 27.75 5.12
CA GLY A 422 16.70 29.11 5.63
C GLY A 422 17.11 29.19 7.10
N ALA A 423 16.53 28.32 7.95
CA ALA A 423 16.84 28.21 9.38
C ALA A 423 18.35 28.11 9.65
N ARG A 424 19.01 27.19 8.94
CA ARG A 424 20.46 26.96 9.06
C ARG A 424 21.29 28.15 8.59
N ARG A 425 20.93 28.78 7.47
CA ARG A 425 21.64 29.97 6.95
C ARG A 425 21.54 31.14 7.92
N PHE A 426 20.37 31.37 8.51
CA PHE A 426 20.14 32.41 9.50
C PHE A 426 21.01 32.21 10.75
N VAL A 427 21.00 31.02 11.34
CA VAL A 427 21.82 30.68 12.52
C VAL A 427 23.32 30.88 12.23
N ARG A 428 23.80 30.43 11.06
CA ARG A 428 25.21 30.58 10.66
C ARG A 428 25.64 32.03 10.44
N ARG A 429 24.77 32.88 9.89
CA ARG A 429 25.06 34.31 9.70
C ARG A 429 25.14 35.04 11.04
N ARG A 430 24.22 34.78 11.96
CA ARG A 430 24.18 35.40 13.30
C ARG A 430 25.33 34.96 14.21
N GLY A 431 25.79 33.70 14.12
CA GLY A 431 26.96 33.23 14.88
C GLY A 431 28.29 33.91 14.49
N ARG A 432 28.29 34.76 13.47
CA ARG A 432 29.45 35.55 13.01
C ARG A 432 29.39 37.03 13.39
N GLU A 433 28.26 37.54 13.89
CA GLU A 433 28.14 38.93 14.34
C GLU A 433 28.35 39.06 15.86
N PRO A 434 29.10 40.07 16.35
CA PRO A 434 29.21 40.37 17.77
C PRO A 434 27.85 40.68 18.41
N LEU A 435 27.59 40.13 19.60
CA LEU A 435 26.33 40.27 20.34
C LEU A 435 26.07 41.73 20.77
N GLY A 436 25.28 42.47 20.01
CA GLY A 436 24.64 43.72 20.44
C GLY A 436 23.39 43.42 21.29
N LEU A 437 23.33 43.98 22.49
CA LEU A 437 22.36 43.65 23.54
C LEU A 437 20.94 44.20 23.26
N ASP A 438 19.96 43.42 23.73
CA ASP A 438 18.57 43.76 24.11
C ASP A 438 17.40 43.63 23.11
N ALA A 439 17.51 43.90 21.80
CA ALA A 439 16.34 43.76 20.88
C ALA A 439 16.49 42.66 19.80
N ALA A 440 17.70 42.49 19.27
CA ALA A 440 18.03 41.51 18.23
C ALA A 440 17.90 40.02 18.65
N PRO A 441 18.10 39.61 19.92
CA PRO A 441 17.98 38.20 20.34
C PRO A 441 16.54 37.69 20.29
N ALA A 442 15.57 38.50 20.70
CA ALA A 442 14.18 38.09 20.80
C ALA A 442 13.53 37.86 19.44
N ALA A 443 13.84 38.70 18.44
CA ALA A 443 13.34 38.53 17.06
C ALA A 443 13.89 37.25 16.40
N ALA A 444 15.18 36.94 16.60
CA ALA A 444 15.80 35.73 16.09
C ALA A 444 15.22 34.46 16.71
N VAL A 445 15.00 34.45 18.02
CA VAL A 445 14.35 33.33 18.71
C VAL A 445 12.91 33.17 18.22
N ARG A 446 12.15 34.25 18.03
CA ARG A 446 10.79 34.19 17.47
C ARG A 446 10.77 33.61 16.06
N TRP A 447 11.71 34.02 15.20
CA TRP A 447 11.81 33.51 13.85
C TRP A 447 12.16 32.01 13.83
N LEU A 448 13.14 31.59 14.63
CA LEU A 448 13.52 30.17 14.75
C LEU A 448 12.35 29.32 15.26
N ARG A 449 11.57 29.83 16.22
CA ARG A 449 10.35 29.16 16.70
C ARG A 449 9.31 29.00 15.61
N ARG A 450 9.00 30.06 14.87
CA ARG A 450 8.06 30.01 13.75
C ARG A 450 8.54 29.07 12.66
N SER A 451 9.84 29.06 12.38
CA SER A 451 10.46 28.14 11.44
C SER A 451 10.23 26.69 11.85
N VAL A 452 10.55 26.33 13.09
CA VAL A 452 10.38 24.96 13.58
C VAL A 452 8.90 24.54 13.63
N VAL A 453 7.99 25.44 14.03
CA VAL A 453 6.54 25.17 13.95
C VAL A 453 6.11 24.93 12.50
N GLY A 454 6.61 25.72 11.56
CA GLY A 454 6.39 25.51 10.12
C GLY A 454 6.91 24.16 9.63
N GLU A 455 8.14 23.77 10.00
CA GLU A 455 8.70 22.45 9.69
C GLU A 455 7.83 21.31 10.25
N ILE A 456 7.31 21.45 11.47
CA ILE A 456 6.43 20.45 12.09
C ILE A 456 5.10 20.35 11.35
N LEU A 457 4.45 21.48 11.05
CA LEU A 457 3.16 21.50 10.36
C LEU A 457 3.28 20.91 8.95
N LEU A 458 4.32 21.29 8.21
CA LEU A 458 4.61 20.71 6.90
C LEU A 458 4.97 19.22 7.01
N GLY A 459 5.72 18.81 8.04
CA GLY A 459 6.01 17.40 8.30
C GLY A 459 4.75 16.57 8.56
N VAL A 460 3.80 17.11 9.35
CA VAL A 460 2.48 16.49 9.56
C VAL A 460 1.70 16.43 8.24
N ALA A 461 1.71 17.47 7.43
CA ALA A 461 1.06 17.45 6.11
C ALA A 461 1.65 16.37 5.19
N VAL A 462 2.98 16.20 5.15
CA VAL A 462 3.64 15.11 4.42
C VAL A 462 3.16 13.74 4.90
N VAL A 463 3.03 13.55 6.22
CA VAL A 463 2.53 12.30 6.81
C VAL A 463 1.06 12.07 6.44
N SER A 464 0.21 13.10 6.50
CA SER A 464 -1.21 13.00 6.10
C SER A 464 -1.38 12.65 4.62
N ILE A 465 -0.64 13.30 3.71
CA ILE A 465 -0.64 12.95 2.29
C ILE A 465 -0.15 11.51 2.10
N THR A 466 0.89 11.10 2.84
CA THR A 466 1.42 9.73 2.76
C THR A 466 0.41 8.68 3.23
N ALA A 467 -0.42 8.99 4.23
CA ALA A 467 -1.46 8.08 4.71
C ALA A 467 -2.50 7.74 3.63
N VAL A 468 -2.84 8.72 2.77
CA VAL A 468 -3.71 8.50 1.60
C VAL A 468 -2.95 7.81 0.46
N LEU A 469 -1.72 8.27 0.19
CA LEU A 469 -0.89 7.75 -0.90
C LEU A 469 -0.62 6.24 -0.78
N VAL A 470 -0.42 5.73 0.44
CA VAL A 470 -0.14 4.30 0.67
C VAL A 470 -1.34 3.40 0.36
N ASN A 471 -2.57 3.92 0.41
CA ASN A 471 -3.78 3.17 0.03
C ASN A 471 -4.24 3.46 -1.41
N THR A 472 -3.48 4.29 -2.15
CA THR A 472 -3.78 4.62 -3.54
C THR A 472 -3.04 3.66 -4.46
N ALA A 473 -3.75 3.08 -5.44
CA ALA A 473 -3.13 2.19 -6.43
C ALA A 473 -1.89 2.85 -7.06
N PRO A 474 -0.72 2.18 -7.07
CA PRO A 474 0.50 2.74 -7.65
C PRO A 474 0.29 3.23 -9.08
N ALA A 475 0.99 4.31 -9.44
CA ALA A 475 0.91 4.89 -10.78
C ALA A 475 1.28 3.86 -11.88
N ARG A 476 2.23 2.96 -11.61
CA ARG A 476 2.64 1.90 -12.55
C ARG A 476 1.55 0.87 -12.86
N THR A 477 0.57 0.68 -11.97
CA THR A 477 -0.53 -0.29 -12.12
C THR A 477 -1.84 0.38 -12.53
N SER A 478 -2.03 1.66 -12.21
CA SER A 478 -3.23 2.42 -12.58
C SER A 478 -3.12 3.16 -13.93
N TYR A 479 -1.90 3.41 -14.41
CA TYR A 479 -1.67 4.09 -15.67
C TYR A 479 -1.81 3.16 -16.88
N ALA A 480 -2.88 3.35 -17.65
CA ALA A 480 -3.21 2.58 -18.84
C ALA A 480 -3.52 3.51 -20.04
N PRO A 481 -2.49 3.94 -20.79
CA PRO A 481 -2.72 4.77 -21.97
C PRO A 481 -3.43 3.99 -23.08
N PRO A 482 -4.17 4.67 -23.97
CA PRO A 482 -4.69 4.06 -25.18
C PRO A 482 -3.61 3.34 -25.97
N VAL A 483 -3.94 2.18 -26.53
CA VAL A 483 -3.13 1.57 -27.58
C VAL A 483 -3.73 1.96 -28.91
N HIS A 484 -2.89 2.43 -29.83
CA HIS A 484 -3.29 2.73 -31.20
C HIS A 484 -2.26 2.11 -32.13
N THR A 485 -2.68 1.16 -32.97
CA THR A 485 -1.77 0.36 -33.79
C THR A 485 -2.41 0.05 -35.13
N THR A 486 -1.66 0.23 -36.20
CA THR A 486 -2.06 -0.12 -37.56
C THR A 486 -1.24 -1.31 -38.03
N VAL A 487 -1.90 -2.38 -38.43
CA VAL A 487 -1.27 -3.62 -38.92
C VAL A 487 -1.67 -3.84 -40.38
N PRO A 488 -0.71 -4.01 -41.31
CA PRO A 488 -1.05 -4.31 -42.70
C PRO A 488 -1.65 -5.71 -42.82
N ILE A 489 -2.66 -5.86 -43.67
CA ILE A 489 -3.24 -7.17 -44.00
C ILE A 489 -2.29 -7.84 -45.00
N PRO A 490 -1.71 -9.01 -44.70
CA PRO A 490 -0.74 -9.64 -45.60
C PRO A 490 -1.34 -9.95 -46.97
N ALA A 491 -0.64 -9.57 -48.05
CA ALA A 491 -1.10 -9.79 -49.42
C ALA A 491 -1.36 -11.27 -49.77
N ALA A 492 -0.67 -12.20 -49.11
CA ALA A 492 -0.88 -13.64 -49.26
C ALA A 492 -2.18 -14.13 -48.59
N ALA A 493 -2.70 -13.39 -47.61
CA ALA A 493 -3.89 -13.74 -46.85
C ALA A 493 -5.17 -13.10 -47.41
N ALA A 494 -5.07 -12.04 -48.22
CA ALA A 494 -6.21 -11.36 -48.85
C ALA A 494 -6.85 -12.12 -50.04
N GLY A 495 -6.27 -13.26 -50.46
CA GLY A 495 -6.78 -14.09 -51.55
C GLY A 495 -6.91 -13.35 -52.90
N SER A 496 -7.78 -13.86 -53.78
CA SER A 496 -8.19 -13.19 -55.03
C SER A 496 -9.25 -12.11 -54.81
N ALA A 497 -9.68 -11.87 -53.56
CA ALA A 497 -10.67 -10.85 -53.22
C ALA A 497 -10.07 -9.44 -53.38
N ALA A 498 -10.54 -8.71 -54.38
CA ALA A 498 -10.02 -7.39 -54.76
C ALA A 498 -10.15 -6.31 -53.65
N GLY A 499 -10.98 -6.53 -52.62
CA GLY A 499 -11.37 -5.52 -51.64
C GLY A 499 -10.36 -5.23 -50.52
N LEU A 500 -9.45 -6.15 -50.19
CA LEU A 500 -8.51 -6.01 -49.06
C LEU A 500 -7.03 -5.94 -49.48
N ARG A 501 -6.74 -5.84 -50.78
CA ARG A 501 -5.35 -5.66 -51.26
C ARG A 501 -4.78 -4.35 -50.73
N ASP A 502 -3.56 -4.42 -50.20
CA ASP A 502 -2.84 -3.29 -49.60
C ASP A 502 -3.64 -2.53 -48.53
N SER A 503 -4.58 -3.23 -47.88
CA SER A 503 -5.38 -2.69 -46.78
C SER A 503 -4.70 -2.93 -45.44
N SER A 504 -5.10 -2.16 -44.43
CA SER A 504 -4.63 -2.29 -43.06
C SER A 504 -5.77 -2.32 -42.06
N VAL A 505 -5.50 -2.89 -40.90
CA VAL A 505 -6.37 -2.85 -39.73
C VAL A 505 -5.78 -1.86 -38.75
N GLU A 506 -6.47 -0.77 -38.49
CA GLU A 506 -6.18 0.15 -37.42
C GLU A 506 -7.01 -0.24 -36.19
N VAL A 507 -6.34 -0.51 -35.08
CA VAL A 507 -6.96 -0.90 -33.82
C VAL A 507 -6.62 0.12 -32.75
N LYS A 508 -7.66 0.61 -32.07
CA LYS A 508 -7.56 1.51 -30.93
C LYS A 508 -8.20 0.86 -29.72
N ILE A 509 -7.44 0.62 -28.66
CA ILE A 509 -7.91 -0.04 -27.42
C ILE A 509 -7.87 0.95 -26.26
N GLU A 510 -9.03 1.19 -25.65
CA GLU A 510 -9.21 2.18 -24.57
C GLU A 510 -10.12 1.67 -23.42
N PRO A 511 -9.66 1.74 -22.15
CA PRO A 511 -8.23 1.78 -21.77
C PRO A 511 -7.50 0.52 -22.27
N ALA A 512 -6.19 0.44 -22.14
CA ALA A 512 -5.45 -0.81 -22.39
C ALA A 512 -4.96 -1.39 -21.05
N ARG A 513 -5.89 -1.95 -20.27
CA ARG A 513 -5.62 -2.48 -18.92
C ARG A 513 -6.31 -3.80 -18.65
N SER A 514 -5.91 -4.44 -17.56
CA SER A 514 -6.73 -5.48 -16.95
C SER A 514 -8.14 -4.97 -16.60
N GLY A 515 -9.16 -5.82 -16.79
CA GLY A 515 -10.58 -5.50 -16.67
C GLY A 515 -11.23 -5.19 -18.01
N SER A 516 -12.27 -4.34 -17.99
CA SER A 516 -13.04 -3.97 -19.18
C SER A 516 -12.29 -2.93 -20.04
N ASN A 517 -12.26 -3.19 -21.34
CA ASN A 517 -11.69 -2.35 -22.38
C ASN A 517 -12.64 -2.30 -23.57
N VAL A 518 -12.54 -1.23 -24.36
CA VAL A 518 -13.21 -1.10 -25.66
C VAL A 518 -12.16 -1.12 -26.75
N ALA A 519 -12.42 -1.83 -27.85
CA ALA A 519 -11.58 -1.78 -29.04
C ALA A 519 -12.36 -1.23 -30.24
N ASP A 520 -11.90 -0.13 -30.82
CA ASP A 520 -12.30 0.34 -32.14
C ASP A 520 -11.38 -0.28 -33.20
N ILE A 521 -11.97 -0.83 -34.25
CA ILE A 521 -11.29 -1.55 -35.32
C ILE A 521 -11.72 -0.92 -36.64
N TYR A 522 -10.79 -0.30 -37.34
CA TYR A 522 -11.00 0.31 -38.64
C TYR A 522 -10.27 -0.50 -39.71
N LEU A 523 -11.00 -0.92 -40.74
CA LEU A 523 -10.40 -1.51 -41.94
C LEU A 523 -10.21 -0.39 -42.96
N THR A 524 -8.95 -0.08 -43.28
CA THR A 524 -8.59 1.02 -44.17
C THR A 524 -7.94 0.49 -45.44
N GLY A 525 -8.43 0.92 -46.59
CA GLY A 525 -7.82 0.66 -47.89
C GLY A 525 -6.53 1.47 -48.11
N PRO A 526 -5.85 1.27 -49.24
CA PRO A 526 -4.58 1.94 -49.55
C PRO A 526 -4.69 3.48 -49.70
N ASP A 527 -5.89 3.99 -49.97
CA ASP A 527 -6.21 5.42 -50.04
C ASP A 527 -6.72 6.01 -48.72
N GLY A 528 -6.78 5.19 -47.66
CA GLY A 528 -7.31 5.57 -46.35
C GLY A 528 -8.85 5.50 -46.24
N SER A 529 -9.54 5.03 -47.27
CA SER A 529 -11.00 4.82 -47.22
C SER A 529 -11.35 3.61 -46.35
N LEU A 530 -12.53 3.65 -45.71
CA LEU A 530 -13.00 2.52 -44.90
C LEU A 530 -13.53 1.39 -45.79
N VAL A 531 -13.13 0.15 -45.49
CA VAL A 531 -13.49 -1.05 -46.23
C VAL A 531 -14.45 -1.91 -45.42
N ALA A 532 -15.67 -2.07 -45.92
CA ALA A 532 -16.66 -2.95 -45.30
C ALA A 532 -16.39 -4.42 -45.66
N VAL A 533 -16.61 -5.32 -44.70
CA VAL A 533 -16.53 -6.77 -44.88
C VAL A 533 -17.81 -7.43 -44.36
N PRO A 534 -18.18 -8.61 -44.87
CA PRO A 534 -19.35 -9.34 -44.41
C PRO A 534 -19.34 -9.66 -42.91
N GLU A 535 -18.21 -10.13 -42.38
CA GLU A 535 -18.11 -10.62 -41.02
C GLU A 535 -16.69 -10.44 -40.48
N ILE A 536 -16.58 -10.08 -39.20
CA ILE A 536 -15.33 -10.03 -38.46
C ILE A 536 -15.57 -10.64 -37.09
N SER A 537 -14.70 -11.58 -36.70
CA SER A 537 -14.70 -12.15 -35.36
C SER A 537 -13.37 -11.88 -34.68
N GLY A 538 -13.31 -12.01 -33.35
CA GLY A 538 -12.08 -11.75 -32.62
C GLY A 538 -11.89 -12.62 -31.40
N GLN A 539 -10.62 -12.82 -31.05
CA GLN A 539 -10.18 -13.52 -29.85
C GLN A 539 -8.98 -12.81 -29.22
N LEU A 540 -8.89 -12.83 -27.90
CA LEU A 540 -7.70 -12.42 -27.16
C LEU A 540 -6.85 -13.64 -26.82
N GLU A 541 -5.59 -13.59 -27.20
CA GLU A 541 -4.58 -14.61 -26.89
C GLU A 541 -3.50 -13.98 -25.99
N SER A 542 -3.04 -14.71 -24.97
CA SER A 542 -1.87 -14.32 -24.18
C SER A 542 -0.66 -15.16 -24.62
N PRO A 543 0.41 -14.57 -25.18
CA PRO A 543 1.63 -15.31 -25.49
C PRO A 543 2.43 -15.68 -24.23
N ASP A 544 2.24 -14.95 -23.14
CA ASP A 544 3.03 -15.08 -21.91
C ASP A 544 2.43 -16.04 -20.88
N ARG A 545 1.14 -16.38 -21.01
CA ARG A 545 0.42 -17.26 -20.07
C ARG A 545 -0.42 -18.28 -20.82
N GLU A 546 -0.46 -19.50 -20.30
CA GLU A 546 -1.35 -20.58 -20.77
C GLU A 546 -2.80 -20.28 -20.34
N VAL A 547 -3.44 -19.33 -21.02
CA VAL A 547 -4.85 -19.01 -20.86
C VAL A 547 -5.55 -19.32 -22.18
N PRO A 548 -6.70 -20.02 -22.17
CA PRO A 548 -7.48 -20.25 -23.39
C PRO A 548 -7.76 -18.95 -24.13
N ALA A 549 -7.84 -19.02 -25.46
CA ALA A 549 -8.20 -17.85 -26.26
C ALA A 549 -9.58 -17.34 -25.84
N LEU A 550 -9.65 -16.07 -25.44
CA LEU A 550 -10.87 -15.46 -24.91
C LEU A 550 -11.66 -14.88 -26.08
N PRO A 551 -12.87 -15.38 -26.39
CA PRO A 551 -13.66 -14.83 -27.47
C PRO A 551 -14.04 -13.37 -27.15
N ILE A 552 -14.06 -12.52 -28.17
CA ILE A 552 -14.60 -11.16 -28.06
C ILE A 552 -15.74 -10.98 -29.06
N THR A 553 -16.80 -10.30 -28.63
CA THR A 553 -17.90 -9.94 -29.52
C THR A 553 -17.52 -8.68 -30.28
N VAL A 554 -17.39 -8.79 -31.60
CA VAL A 554 -17.15 -7.66 -32.49
C VAL A 554 -18.45 -7.33 -33.22
N THR A 555 -18.80 -6.05 -33.26
CA THR A 555 -20.03 -5.55 -33.90
C THR A 555 -19.71 -4.42 -34.87
N ALA A 556 -20.40 -4.36 -36.01
CA ALA A 556 -20.25 -3.24 -36.94
C ALA A 556 -20.91 -1.99 -36.35
N ALA A 557 -20.15 -0.91 -36.22
CA ALA A 557 -20.68 0.41 -35.86
C ALA A 557 -21.11 1.17 -37.12
N GLU A 558 -20.24 1.19 -38.13
CA GLU A 558 -20.45 1.77 -39.46
C GLU A 558 -19.69 0.95 -40.52
N PRO A 559 -19.96 1.10 -41.83
CA PRO A 559 -19.22 0.38 -42.87
C PRO A 559 -17.70 0.57 -42.74
N GLY A 560 -16.98 -0.53 -42.42
CA GLY A 560 -15.52 -0.55 -42.23
C GLY A 560 -15.04 -0.09 -40.84
N HIS A 561 -15.94 0.25 -39.92
CA HIS A 561 -15.65 0.50 -38.50
C HIS A 561 -16.42 -0.49 -37.61
N TYR A 562 -15.67 -1.25 -36.84
CA TYR A 562 -16.18 -2.27 -35.94
C TYR A 562 -15.74 -1.98 -34.52
N VAL A 563 -16.55 -2.40 -33.54
CA VAL A 563 -16.30 -2.15 -32.14
C VAL A 563 -16.48 -3.43 -31.33
N ALA A 564 -15.53 -3.69 -30.44
CA ALA A 564 -15.65 -4.64 -29.36
C ALA A 564 -15.90 -3.87 -28.05
N ASN A 565 -17.17 -3.73 -27.68
CA ASN A 565 -17.60 -2.91 -26.53
C ASN A 565 -17.29 -3.52 -25.16
N SER A 566 -17.01 -4.82 -25.10
CA SER A 566 -16.85 -5.58 -23.87
C SER A 566 -15.67 -6.55 -24.00
N MET A 567 -14.47 -5.99 -24.13
CA MET A 567 -13.23 -6.76 -24.16
C MET A 567 -12.65 -6.86 -22.73
N SER A 568 -12.84 -8.01 -22.09
CA SER A 568 -12.31 -8.27 -20.75
C SER A 568 -10.90 -8.85 -20.82
N ILE A 569 -9.91 -8.10 -20.33
CA ILE A 569 -8.52 -8.56 -20.25
C ILE A 569 -8.26 -9.00 -18.80
N PRO A 570 -8.01 -10.29 -18.52
CA PRO A 570 -7.99 -10.74 -17.13
C PRO A 570 -6.78 -10.24 -16.31
N PHE A 571 -5.62 -10.01 -16.94
CA PHE A 571 -4.38 -9.59 -16.26
C PHE A 571 -3.50 -8.70 -17.15
N PRO A 572 -2.63 -7.87 -16.55
CA PRO A 572 -1.65 -7.08 -17.29
C PRO A 572 -0.57 -7.97 -17.93
N GLY A 573 -0.11 -7.56 -19.10
CA GLY A 573 0.88 -8.30 -19.87
C GLY A 573 0.77 -8.02 -21.36
N VAL A 574 1.52 -8.79 -22.15
CA VAL A 574 1.36 -8.78 -23.60
C VAL A 574 0.12 -9.58 -23.97
N TRP A 575 -0.67 -9.04 -24.89
CA TRP A 575 -1.85 -9.66 -25.44
C TRP A 575 -1.84 -9.53 -26.96
N VAL A 576 -2.46 -10.49 -27.64
CA VAL A 576 -2.69 -10.48 -29.07
C VAL A 576 -4.18 -10.47 -29.29
N LEU A 577 -4.67 -9.40 -29.91
CA LEU A 577 -6.00 -9.37 -30.50
C LEU A 577 -5.91 -10.06 -31.86
N ARG A 578 -6.41 -11.30 -31.95
CA ARG A 578 -6.58 -11.99 -33.22
C ARG A 578 -7.94 -11.61 -33.79
N LEU A 579 -7.94 -11.07 -35.00
CA LEU A 579 -9.14 -10.73 -35.75
C LEU A 579 -9.21 -11.68 -36.93
N ASP A 580 -10.29 -12.44 -37.04
CA ASP A 580 -10.53 -13.31 -38.17
C ASP A 580 -11.52 -12.58 -39.10
N ILE A 581 -11.00 -12.06 -40.21
CA ILE A 581 -11.71 -11.17 -41.14
C ILE A 581 -12.23 -12.01 -42.31
N ARG A 582 -13.55 -12.11 -42.44
CA ARG A 582 -14.18 -12.88 -43.51
C ARG A 582 -14.53 -11.98 -44.68
N VAL A 583 -14.00 -12.30 -45.85
CA VAL A 583 -14.14 -11.49 -47.08
C VAL A 583 -15.13 -12.11 -48.07
N SER A 584 -15.30 -13.44 -48.00
CA SER A 584 -16.23 -14.21 -48.82
C SER A 584 -16.75 -15.42 -48.02
N ASP A 585 -17.64 -16.21 -48.62
CA ASP A 585 -18.14 -17.44 -47.98
C ASP A 585 -17.02 -18.45 -47.67
N PHE A 586 -15.88 -18.36 -48.39
CA PHE A 586 -14.78 -19.33 -48.34
C PHE A 586 -13.44 -18.74 -47.86
N ASP A 587 -13.30 -17.41 -47.83
CA ASP A 587 -12.04 -16.73 -47.55
C ASP A 587 -12.10 -15.99 -46.21
N GLU A 588 -11.24 -16.41 -45.28
CA GLU A 588 -11.03 -15.81 -43.97
C GLU A 588 -9.54 -15.49 -43.76
N THR A 589 -9.26 -14.28 -43.30
CA THR A 589 -7.90 -13.74 -43.15
C THR A 589 -7.64 -13.41 -41.68
N PRO A 590 -6.78 -14.17 -40.97
CA PRO A 590 -6.42 -13.85 -39.59
C PRO A 590 -5.41 -12.70 -39.54
N VAL A 591 -5.71 -11.67 -38.76
CA VAL A 591 -4.82 -10.54 -38.44
C VAL A 591 -4.52 -10.56 -36.95
N ARG A 592 -3.25 -10.41 -36.59
CA ARG A 592 -2.80 -10.42 -35.19
C ARG A 592 -2.29 -9.04 -34.82
N VAL A 593 -2.96 -8.39 -33.86
CA VAL A 593 -2.56 -7.10 -33.33
C VAL A 593 -2.04 -7.29 -31.90
N GLN A 594 -0.72 -7.19 -31.75
CA GLN A 594 -0.09 -7.29 -30.44
C GLN A 594 -0.17 -5.95 -29.70
N PHE A 595 -0.54 -5.99 -28.42
CA PHE A 595 -0.55 -4.84 -27.54
C PHE A 595 -0.13 -5.21 -26.11
N THR A 596 0.06 -4.21 -25.25
CA THR A 596 0.36 -4.43 -23.84
C THR A 596 -0.75 -3.84 -22.99
N ALA A 597 -1.44 -4.70 -22.24
CA ALA A 597 -2.39 -4.28 -21.21
C ALA A 597 -1.64 -4.04 -19.90
N ARG A 598 -1.98 -2.95 -19.20
CA ARG A 598 -1.34 -2.55 -17.93
C ARG A 598 -2.14 -2.84 -16.67
#